data_AF-A0A355G1J8-F1
#
_entry.id   AF-A0A355G1J8-F1
#
_cell.length_a   1.000
_cell.length_b   1.000
_cell.length_c   1.000
_cell.angle_alpha   90.00
_cell.angle_beta   90.00
_cell.angle_gamma   90.00
#
_symmetry.space_group_name_H-M   'P 1'
#
loop_
_entity.id
_entity.type
_entity.pdbx_description
1 polymer ?
#
loop_
_entity_poly.entity_id
_entity_poly.type
_entity_poly.pdbx_seq_one_letter_code
_entity_poly.pdbx_strand_id
1 'polypeptide(L)'
;MDFDFINEANLPKQANGMKIGAMEYRTVLVPNCRTLRKTTLDYLEAFAANGGKVIFVGEAPTLEDAVPSERGKKLAEKTSQIGWSEIRILNALEDNREVDLRNEKGERTPNVLYQLREEADCRWLFISHLNLVNNDYCAERELHTLHLKGEYVPELWNTLDGSVTELAAEYKNGQTLVTLPLYCHDSVLLRLTKGRSTQLAVEPSEYEAVGFACVECDIELAEPNVCLLDMPRYRINGGAWRDEEEILRITDTVKSELNLHNDIAGGAQPWVFSGENDETETVELEYTVNSAVSVENVCLALEDVEKCEITFNGKPVEKTVLGIYVDDSIQKIALGKLNEGKNIITIKKPCGPVTTFEACYLLGDFGVEAYGCKTKITAPVRKLSFGDQTRQGLAFYGGNVTYKFKLDTAKDMKLAIKHFAQPLCTVAVDGKRIATVAIAPYEASFESVEPGEHEIEITAFGNRFNTFGALHNADHNCKWHGPDSWRKEGARWSCEYLLRPTGILSAPMILKKAAE
;
A
#
# COMPACT_ATOMS: atom_id res chain seq x y z
N MET A 1 -25.80 6.76 2.79
CA MET A 1 -26.83 7.56 2.09
C MET A 1 -26.09 8.33 1.04
N ASP A 2 -26.52 8.21 -0.21
CA ASP A 2 -25.87 8.87 -1.32
C ASP A 2 -26.41 10.29 -1.43
N PHE A 3 -25.51 11.26 -1.65
CA PHE A 3 -25.86 12.66 -1.81
C PHE A 3 -24.84 13.32 -2.73
N ASP A 4 -25.26 14.41 -3.36
CA ASP A 4 -24.42 15.25 -4.21
C ASP A 4 -24.37 16.67 -3.66
N PHE A 5 -23.22 17.34 -3.84
CA PHE A 5 -23.11 18.77 -3.57
C PHE A 5 -23.71 19.58 -4.71
N ILE A 6 -24.59 20.53 -4.38
CA ILE A 6 -25.18 21.46 -5.34
C ILE A 6 -24.39 22.77 -5.32
N ASN A 7 -23.81 23.16 -6.45
CA ASN A 7 -23.09 24.43 -6.58
C ASN A 7 -24.05 25.57 -6.95
N GLU A 8 -24.23 26.54 -6.03
CA GLU A 8 -25.10 27.71 -6.23
C GLU A 8 -24.78 28.51 -7.51
N ALA A 9 -23.51 28.58 -7.93
CA ALA A 9 -23.11 29.33 -9.12
C ALA A 9 -23.59 28.68 -10.44
N ASN A 10 -23.74 27.36 -10.44
CA ASN A 10 -24.13 26.58 -11.62
C ASN A 10 -25.63 26.22 -11.62
N LEU A 11 -26.26 26.22 -10.44
CA LEU A 11 -27.67 25.86 -10.25
C LEU A 11 -28.63 26.55 -11.24
N PRO A 12 -28.52 27.87 -11.53
CA PRO A 12 -29.45 28.52 -12.47
C PRO A 12 -29.41 27.96 -13.90
N LYS A 13 -28.28 27.37 -14.31
CA LYS A 13 -28.10 26.78 -15.64
C LYS A 13 -28.47 25.30 -15.68
N GLN A 14 -28.55 24.65 -14.52
CA GLN A 14 -28.70 23.19 -14.40
C GLN A 14 -30.07 22.78 -13.87
N ALA A 15 -30.75 23.64 -13.12
CA ALA A 15 -32.02 23.33 -12.48
C ALA A 15 -33.19 23.31 -13.46
N ASN A 16 -34.00 22.27 -13.40
CA ASN A 16 -35.29 22.18 -14.06
C ASN A 16 -36.27 21.36 -13.21
N GLY A 17 -37.13 22.07 -12.45
CA GLY A 17 -38.03 21.44 -11.47
C GLY A 17 -37.24 20.73 -10.38
N MET A 18 -37.41 19.40 -10.26
CA MET A 18 -36.67 18.55 -9.31
C MET A 18 -35.35 18.00 -9.86
N LYS A 19 -35.00 18.33 -11.11
CA LYS A 19 -33.76 17.89 -11.77
C LYS A 19 -32.68 18.95 -11.66
N ILE A 20 -31.44 18.52 -11.44
CA ILE A 20 -30.25 19.36 -11.57
C ILE A 20 -29.28 18.61 -12.49
N GLY A 21 -29.08 19.15 -13.70
CA GLY A 21 -28.38 18.44 -14.76
C GLY A 21 -29.15 17.20 -15.20
N ALA A 22 -28.50 16.03 -15.17
CA ALA A 22 -29.14 14.74 -15.49
C ALA A 22 -29.76 14.04 -14.28
N MET A 23 -29.48 14.52 -13.07
CA MET A 23 -29.90 13.87 -11.81
C MET A 23 -31.23 14.43 -11.32
N GLU A 24 -32.05 13.59 -10.70
CA GLU A 24 -33.34 13.95 -10.10
C GLU A 24 -33.28 13.75 -8.58
N TYR A 25 -33.64 14.79 -7.83
CA TYR A 25 -33.53 14.79 -6.36
C TYR A 25 -34.91 14.90 -5.72
N ARG A 26 -35.15 14.09 -4.69
CA ARG A 26 -36.38 14.16 -3.88
C ARG A 26 -36.25 15.10 -2.69
N THR A 27 -35.02 15.37 -2.27
CA THR A 27 -34.74 16.12 -1.04
C THR A 27 -33.51 16.99 -1.22
N VAL A 28 -33.59 18.24 -0.78
CA VAL A 28 -32.47 19.18 -0.72
C VAL A 28 -32.21 19.54 0.74
N LEU A 29 -30.98 19.30 1.19
CA LEU A 29 -30.50 19.70 2.51
C LEU A 29 -29.78 21.05 2.39
N VAL A 30 -30.25 22.05 3.13
CA VAL A 30 -29.60 23.36 3.22
C VAL A 30 -28.82 23.39 4.55
N PRO A 31 -27.47 23.43 4.52
CA PRO A 31 -26.68 23.52 5.74
C PRO A 31 -26.86 24.91 6.39
N ASN A 32 -26.18 25.15 7.52
CA ASN A 32 -26.30 26.36 8.33
C ASN A 32 -25.68 27.61 7.64
N CYS A 33 -26.23 27.97 6.48
CA CYS A 33 -25.79 29.07 5.64
C CYS A 33 -26.30 30.39 6.21
N ARG A 34 -25.41 31.38 6.35
CA ARG A 34 -25.81 32.75 6.72
C ARG A 34 -26.51 33.49 5.58
N THR A 35 -26.03 33.27 4.36
CA THR A 35 -26.56 33.87 3.13
C THR A 35 -26.81 32.78 2.10
N LEU A 36 -27.85 32.96 1.29
CA LEU A 36 -28.04 32.23 0.04
C LEU A 36 -28.16 33.24 -1.11
N ARG A 37 -27.83 32.82 -2.33
CA ARG A 37 -28.09 33.66 -3.50
C ARG A 37 -29.59 33.77 -3.76
N LYS A 38 -30.04 34.89 -4.31
CA LYS A 38 -31.43 35.04 -4.77
C LYS A 38 -31.88 33.87 -5.64
N THR A 39 -31.04 33.49 -6.61
CA THR A 39 -31.32 32.38 -7.53
C THR A 39 -31.47 31.02 -6.83
N THR A 40 -30.76 30.81 -5.73
CA THR A 40 -30.85 29.58 -4.93
C THR A 40 -32.16 29.56 -4.15
N LEU A 41 -32.56 30.69 -3.55
CA LEU A 41 -33.86 30.81 -2.87
C LEU A 41 -35.03 30.60 -3.84
N ASP A 42 -34.96 31.22 -5.04
CA ASP A 42 -35.96 31.04 -6.10
C ASP A 42 -36.09 29.56 -6.48
N TYR A 43 -34.95 28.85 -6.61
CA TYR A 43 -34.94 27.41 -6.87
C TYR A 43 -35.55 26.60 -5.73
N LEU A 44 -35.16 26.84 -4.48
CA LEU A 44 -35.66 26.07 -3.33
C LEU A 44 -37.17 26.25 -3.13
N GLU A 45 -37.69 27.47 -3.34
CA GLU A 45 -39.14 27.76 -3.32
C GLU A 45 -39.87 26.97 -4.42
N ALA A 46 -39.33 26.97 -5.65
CA ALA A 46 -39.89 26.20 -6.75
C ALA A 46 -39.78 24.68 -6.53
N PHE A 47 -38.66 24.19 -6.00
CA PHE A 47 -38.44 22.78 -5.68
C PHE A 47 -39.46 22.28 -4.66
N ALA A 48 -39.70 23.05 -3.59
CA ALA A 48 -40.73 22.77 -2.59
C ALA A 48 -42.14 22.78 -3.20
N ALA A 49 -42.44 23.77 -4.06
CA ALA A 49 -43.75 23.87 -4.73
C ALA A 49 -44.03 22.68 -5.68
N ASN A 50 -42.98 22.06 -6.24
CA ASN A 50 -43.09 20.85 -7.07
C ASN A 50 -43.14 19.55 -6.25
N GLY A 51 -43.27 19.62 -4.92
CA GLY A 51 -43.37 18.46 -4.03
C GLY A 51 -42.03 17.92 -3.52
N GLY A 52 -40.92 18.58 -3.85
CA GLY A 52 -39.61 18.27 -3.30
C GLY A 52 -39.50 18.63 -1.82
N LYS A 53 -38.76 17.82 -1.05
CA LYS A 53 -38.55 18.07 0.39
C LYS A 53 -37.34 19.01 0.58
N VAL A 54 -37.54 20.18 1.19
CA VAL A 54 -36.43 21.07 1.59
C VAL A 54 -36.25 21.00 3.10
N ILE A 55 -35.02 20.77 3.55
CA ILE A 55 -34.69 20.66 4.97
C ILE A 55 -33.56 21.63 5.30
N PHE A 56 -33.84 22.60 6.16
CA PHE A 56 -32.82 23.50 6.73
C PHE A 56 -32.20 22.89 7.97
N VAL A 57 -30.87 22.90 8.06
CA VAL A 57 -30.12 22.35 9.19
C VAL A 57 -29.46 23.47 9.97
N GLY A 58 -29.80 23.61 11.25
CA GLY A 58 -29.33 24.70 12.09
C GLY A 58 -30.21 25.95 11.92
N GLU A 59 -29.59 27.12 11.77
CA GLU A 59 -30.29 28.39 11.60
C GLU A 59 -30.65 28.60 10.12
N ALA A 60 -31.83 29.18 9.87
CA ALA A 60 -32.23 29.56 8.52
C ALA A 60 -31.45 30.81 8.06
N PRO A 61 -31.14 30.94 6.76
CA PRO A 61 -30.41 32.09 6.25
C PRO A 61 -31.19 33.38 6.49
N THR A 62 -30.48 34.38 7.03
CA THR A 62 -31.00 35.72 7.32
C THR A 62 -30.58 36.76 6.28
N LEU A 63 -29.74 36.34 5.33
CA LEU A 63 -29.24 37.16 4.24
C LEU A 63 -29.56 36.54 2.88
N GLU A 64 -29.84 37.41 1.91
CA GLU A 64 -29.98 37.11 0.48
C GLU A 64 -28.97 37.98 -0.27
N ASP A 65 -28.09 37.36 -1.07
CA ASP A 65 -26.98 38.06 -1.75
C ASP A 65 -26.19 38.99 -0.80
N ALA A 66 -25.96 38.52 0.44
CA ALA A 66 -25.31 39.25 1.54
C ALA A 66 -26.06 40.49 2.10
N VAL A 67 -27.35 40.63 1.81
CA VAL A 67 -28.23 41.70 2.33
C VAL A 67 -29.33 41.12 3.22
N PRO A 68 -29.74 41.77 4.34
CA PRO A 68 -30.82 41.28 5.19
C PRO A 68 -32.11 40.92 4.44
N SER A 69 -32.58 39.69 4.63
CA SER A 69 -33.80 39.17 3.99
C SER A 69 -34.46 38.11 4.86
N GLU A 70 -35.79 38.21 5.01
CA GLU A 70 -36.60 37.23 5.74
C GLU A 70 -37.00 36.01 4.86
N ARG A 71 -36.60 35.99 3.58
CA ARG A 71 -37.03 34.93 2.64
C ARG A 71 -36.57 33.54 3.09
N GLY A 72 -35.31 33.42 3.49
CA GLY A 72 -34.74 32.16 3.98
C GLY A 72 -35.50 31.60 5.18
N LYS A 73 -35.74 32.45 6.18
CA LYS A 73 -36.50 32.10 7.38
C LYS A 73 -37.94 31.68 7.07
N LYS A 74 -38.65 32.46 6.25
CA LYS A 74 -40.04 32.14 5.83
C LYS A 74 -40.10 30.82 5.06
N LEU A 75 -39.10 30.52 4.23
CA LEU A 75 -39.04 29.25 3.52
C LEU A 75 -38.80 28.06 4.46
N ALA A 76 -37.92 28.23 5.46
CA ALA A 76 -37.70 27.21 6.48
C ALA A 76 -38.96 26.92 7.31
N GLU A 77 -39.70 27.96 7.72
CA GLU A 77 -40.99 27.83 8.44
C GLU A 77 -42.07 27.11 7.62
N LYS A 78 -42.07 27.30 6.29
CA LYS A 78 -43.01 26.63 5.37
C LYS A 78 -42.64 25.19 5.05
N THR A 79 -41.40 24.80 5.27
CA THR A 79 -40.86 23.49 4.86
C THR A 79 -40.48 22.68 6.09
N SER A 80 -39.19 22.53 6.37
CA SER A 80 -38.69 21.83 7.53
C SER A 80 -37.39 22.48 8.00
N GLN A 81 -37.27 22.65 9.31
CA GLN A 81 -36.04 23.08 9.96
C GLN A 81 -35.71 22.14 11.11
N ILE A 82 -34.48 21.64 11.14
CA ILE A 82 -33.98 20.74 12.18
C ILE A 82 -32.74 21.32 12.84
N GLY A 83 -32.50 20.97 14.10
CA GLY A 83 -31.27 21.33 14.80
C GLY A 83 -30.04 20.69 14.15
N TRP A 84 -28.89 21.35 14.25
CA TRP A 84 -27.61 20.86 13.74
C TRP A 84 -27.12 19.66 14.58
N SER A 85 -27.45 18.45 14.12
CA SER A 85 -27.09 17.19 14.77
C SER A 85 -27.15 16.06 13.76
N GLU A 86 -26.13 15.22 13.73
CA GLU A 86 -26.06 14.04 12.85
C GLU A 86 -27.31 13.17 12.97
N ILE A 87 -27.73 12.83 14.19
CA ILE A 87 -28.92 12.00 14.45
C ILE A 87 -30.18 12.63 13.85
N ARG A 88 -30.34 13.96 13.99
CA ARG A 88 -31.52 14.66 13.45
C ARG A 88 -31.52 14.67 11.92
N ILE A 89 -30.35 14.88 11.31
CA ILE A 89 -30.19 14.86 9.85
C ILE A 89 -30.52 13.47 9.32
N LEU A 90 -29.93 12.42 9.88
CA LEU A 90 -30.16 11.04 9.45
C LEU A 90 -31.63 10.62 9.62
N ASN A 91 -32.26 10.96 10.74
CA ASN A 91 -33.68 10.67 10.96
C ASN A 91 -34.59 11.40 9.96
N ALA A 92 -34.29 12.67 9.63
CA ALA A 92 -35.08 13.43 8.67
C ALA A 92 -34.94 12.91 7.23
N LEU A 93 -33.90 12.14 6.96
CA LEU A 93 -33.55 11.57 5.67
C LEU A 93 -33.83 10.05 5.58
N GLU A 94 -34.41 9.44 6.62
CA GLU A 94 -34.55 7.98 6.69
C GLU A 94 -35.41 7.40 5.56
N ASP A 95 -36.45 8.13 5.12
CA ASP A 95 -37.31 7.73 4.00
C ASP A 95 -36.56 7.62 2.66
N ASN A 96 -35.42 8.32 2.53
CA ASN A 96 -34.54 8.32 1.38
C ASN A 96 -33.47 7.21 1.44
N ARG A 97 -33.39 6.43 2.52
CA ARG A 97 -32.43 5.34 2.66
C ARG A 97 -32.85 4.13 1.80
N GLU A 98 -32.03 3.81 0.81
CA GLU A 98 -32.22 2.63 -0.05
C GLU A 98 -31.40 1.41 0.44
N VAL A 99 -30.26 1.68 1.09
CA VAL A 99 -29.29 0.68 1.57
C VAL A 99 -29.00 0.92 3.05
N ASP A 100 -29.13 -0.12 3.88
CA ASP A 100 -28.81 -0.09 5.31
C ASP A 100 -27.99 -1.33 5.69
N LEU A 101 -26.75 -1.15 6.12
CA LEU A 101 -25.86 -2.23 6.52
C LEU A 101 -25.69 -2.23 8.04
N ARG A 102 -25.99 -3.36 8.69
CA ARG A 102 -25.97 -3.52 10.14
C ARG A 102 -25.02 -4.61 10.57
N ASN A 103 -24.33 -4.42 11.68
CA ASN A 103 -23.52 -5.46 12.31
C ASN A 103 -24.40 -6.49 13.06
N GLU A 104 -23.77 -7.50 13.66
CA GLU A 104 -24.45 -8.53 14.47
C GLU A 104 -25.27 -7.99 15.64
N LYS A 105 -24.92 -6.80 16.16
CA LYS A 105 -25.67 -6.12 17.23
C LYS A 105 -26.88 -5.34 16.70
N GLY A 106 -27.09 -5.32 15.39
CA GLY A 106 -28.15 -4.55 14.71
C GLY A 106 -27.81 -3.06 14.57
N GLU A 107 -26.58 -2.65 14.89
CA GLU A 107 -26.10 -1.28 14.78
C GLU A 107 -25.59 -0.99 13.37
N ARG A 108 -25.76 0.24 12.89
CA ARG A 108 -25.22 0.64 11.58
C ARG A 108 -23.71 0.71 11.64
N THR A 109 -23.03 0.10 10.68
CA THR A 109 -21.57 0.17 10.62
C THR A 109 -21.10 1.55 10.11
N PRO A 110 -20.26 2.28 10.87
CA PRO A 110 -19.70 3.55 10.41
C PRO A 110 -18.50 3.36 9.47
N ASN A 111 -18.03 2.11 9.29
CA ASN A 111 -16.78 1.79 8.60
C ASN A 111 -16.99 1.27 7.16
N VAL A 112 -18.13 1.58 6.54
CA VAL A 112 -18.46 1.07 5.21
C VAL A 112 -19.01 2.19 4.34
N LEU A 113 -18.53 2.23 3.10
CA LEU A 113 -19.06 3.05 2.02
C LEU A 113 -19.75 2.15 1.00
N TYR A 114 -20.75 2.71 0.30
CA TYR A 114 -21.40 2.01 -0.79
C TYR A 114 -21.64 2.94 -1.98
N GLN A 115 -21.91 2.35 -3.14
CA GLN A 115 -22.46 3.02 -4.31
C GLN A 115 -23.56 2.15 -4.91
N LEU A 116 -24.75 2.73 -5.11
CA LEU A 116 -25.86 2.09 -5.81
C LEU A 116 -26.03 2.72 -7.21
N ARG A 117 -26.05 1.89 -8.25
CA ARG A 117 -26.31 2.30 -9.64
C ARG A 117 -27.53 1.57 -10.17
N GLU A 118 -28.36 2.25 -10.94
CA GLU A 118 -29.55 1.68 -11.57
C GLU A 118 -29.36 1.64 -13.08
N GLU A 119 -29.60 0.47 -13.67
CA GLU A 119 -29.64 0.23 -15.10
C GLU A 119 -31.05 -0.24 -15.50
N ALA A 120 -31.27 -0.52 -16.80
CA ALA A 120 -32.61 -0.79 -17.33
C ALA A 120 -33.27 -2.05 -16.71
N ASP A 121 -32.49 -3.09 -16.42
CA ASP A 121 -32.95 -4.40 -15.98
C ASP A 121 -32.49 -4.77 -14.56
N CYS A 122 -31.48 -4.09 -14.02
CA CYS A 122 -30.87 -4.42 -12.73
C CYS A 122 -30.34 -3.19 -11.99
N ARG A 123 -29.93 -3.41 -10.75
CA ARG A 123 -29.15 -2.46 -9.96
C ARG A 123 -27.80 -3.06 -9.59
N TRP A 124 -26.78 -2.23 -9.49
CA TRP A 124 -25.46 -2.61 -9.03
C TRP A 124 -25.18 -1.96 -7.69
N LEU A 125 -24.81 -2.75 -6.70
CA LEU A 125 -24.44 -2.28 -5.38
C LEU A 125 -22.98 -2.67 -5.10
N PHE A 126 -22.12 -1.67 -4.99
CA PHE A 126 -20.75 -1.84 -4.51
C PHE A 126 -20.67 -1.44 -3.04
N ILE A 127 -20.00 -2.22 -2.20
CA ILE A 127 -19.80 -1.99 -0.77
C ILE A 127 -18.30 -2.21 -0.47
N SER A 128 -17.69 -1.34 0.33
CA SER A 128 -16.29 -1.49 0.76
C SER A 128 -16.06 -0.90 2.14
N HIS A 129 -15.11 -1.45 2.88
CA HIS A 129 -14.61 -0.82 4.09
C HIS A 129 -13.94 0.53 3.77
N LEU A 130 -14.11 1.52 4.66
CA LEU A 130 -13.58 2.88 4.49
C LEU A 130 -12.24 3.09 5.20
N ASN A 131 -12.15 2.66 6.47
CA ASN A 131 -10.99 2.91 7.30
C ASN A 131 -9.95 1.81 7.13
N LEU A 132 -8.68 2.22 7.17
CA LEU A 132 -7.57 1.30 7.34
C LEU A 132 -7.68 0.62 8.70
N VAL A 133 -7.48 -0.70 8.73
CA VAL A 133 -7.41 -1.45 9.98
C VAL A 133 -5.97 -1.45 10.47
N ASN A 134 -5.77 -0.99 11.71
CA ASN A 134 -4.49 -1.17 12.39
C ASN A 134 -4.38 -2.64 12.79
N ASN A 135 -3.33 -3.32 12.31
CA ASN A 135 -3.08 -4.75 12.56
C ASN A 135 -4.12 -5.70 11.90
N ASP A 136 -4.19 -5.63 10.58
CA ASP A 136 -4.98 -6.51 9.70
C ASP A 136 -4.66 -8.01 9.86
N TYR A 137 -3.49 -8.37 10.37
CA TYR A 137 -3.15 -9.78 10.65
C TYR A 137 -4.06 -10.47 11.68
N CYS A 138 -4.73 -9.68 12.53
CA CYS A 138 -5.75 -10.15 13.47
C CYS A 138 -7.18 -9.94 12.95
N ALA A 139 -7.37 -9.78 11.64
CA ALA A 139 -8.68 -9.58 11.05
C ALA A 139 -9.62 -10.72 11.43
N GLU A 140 -10.68 -10.38 12.16
CA GLU A 140 -11.79 -11.26 12.45
C GLU A 140 -12.85 -11.10 11.36
N ARG A 141 -13.62 -12.17 11.17
CA ARG A 141 -14.75 -12.14 10.25
C ARG A 141 -15.92 -11.43 10.94
N GLU A 142 -16.46 -10.42 10.29
CA GLU A 142 -17.63 -9.68 10.76
C GLU A 142 -18.86 -10.09 9.96
N LEU A 143 -19.95 -10.49 10.64
CA LEU A 143 -21.22 -10.69 9.96
C LEU A 143 -22.00 -9.38 9.88
N HIS A 144 -22.37 -9.03 8.66
CA HIS A 144 -23.23 -7.89 8.37
C HIS A 144 -24.57 -8.34 7.80
N THR A 145 -25.65 -7.66 8.17
CA THR A 145 -26.95 -7.79 7.53
C THR A 145 -27.19 -6.57 6.65
N LEU A 146 -27.26 -6.80 5.34
CA LEU A 146 -27.62 -5.80 4.34
C LEU A 146 -29.15 -5.77 4.19
N HIS A 147 -29.76 -4.60 4.39
CA HIS A 147 -31.17 -4.35 4.11
C HIS A 147 -31.31 -3.45 2.89
N LEU A 148 -32.04 -3.93 1.89
CA LEU A 148 -32.32 -3.21 0.64
C LEU A 148 -33.81 -2.94 0.50
N LYS A 149 -34.16 -1.73 0.08
CA LYS A 149 -35.54 -1.37 -0.22
C LYS A 149 -35.98 -1.96 -1.57
N GLY A 150 -36.95 -2.87 -1.54
CA GLY A 150 -37.40 -3.66 -2.68
C GLY A 150 -37.04 -5.13 -2.55
N GLU A 151 -37.61 -5.96 -3.43
CA GLU A 151 -37.36 -7.40 -3.50
C GLU A 151 -36.48 -7.72 -4.71
N TYR A 152 -35.27 -8.19 -4.44
CA TYR A 152 -34.27 -8.51 -5.45
C TYR A 152 -33.70 -9.93 -5.27
N VAL A 153 -33.27 -10.53 -6.37
CA VAL A 153 -32.33 -11.66 -6.38
C VAL A 153 -30.91 -11.08 -6.38
N PRO A 154 -30.14 -11.24 -5.30
CA PRO A 154 -28.75 -10.79 -5.23
C PRO A 154 -27.78 -11.82 -5.82
N GLU A 155 -26.97 -11.39 -6.78
CA GLU A 155 -25.82 -12.14 -7.30
C GLU A 155 -24.53 -11.47 -6.84
N LEU A 156 -23.67 -12.19 -6.12
CA LEU A 156 -22.32 -11.76 -5.78
C LEU A 156 -21.40 -11.95 -6.97
N TRP A 157 -20.81 -10.86 -7.44
CA TRP A 157 -19.78 -10.83 -8.47
C TRP A 157 -18.43 -10.65 -7.79
N ASN A 158 -17.65 -11.73 -7.69
CA ASN A 158 -16.35 -11.68 -7.06
C ASN A 158 -15.36 -10.93 -7.96
N THR A 159 -14.89 -9.78 -7.50
CA THR A 159 -14.00 -8.88 -8.26
C THR A 159 -12.55 -9.38 -8.35
N LEU A 160 -12.18 -10.40 -7.58
CA LEU A 160 -10.83 -10.97 -7.58
C LEU A 160 -10.67 -12.11 -8.59
N ASP A 161 -11.68 -12.97 -8.74
CA ASP A 161 -11.63 -14.16 -9.60
C ASP A 161 -12.68 -14.18 -10.74
N GLY A 162 -13.64 -13.25 -10.73
CA GLY A 162 -14.69 -13.16 -11.74
C GLY A 162 -15.83 -14.16 -11.58
N SER A 163 -15.84 -14.96 -10.51
CA SER A 163 -16.93 -15.89 -10.20
C SER A 163 -18.22 -15.15 -9.85
N VAL A 164 -19.36 -15.77 -10.18
CA VAL A 164 -20.69 -15.23 -9.90
C VAL A 164 -21.49 -16.26 -9.12
N THR A 165 -22.06 -15.86 -7.98
CA THR A 165 -22.84 -16.74 -7.11
C THR A 165 -24.13 -16.06 -6.67
N GLU A 166 -25.28 -16.71 -6.84
CA GLU A 166 -26.55 -16.23 -6.27
C GLU A 166 -26.51 -16.37 -4.74
N LEU A 167 -26.84 -15.31 -4.02
CA LEU A 167 -26.88 -15.32 -2.55
C LEU A 167 -28.27 -15.70 -2.04
N ALA A 168 -28.30 -16.34 -0.89
CA ALA A 168 -29.52 -16.49 -0.10
C ALA A 168 -30.00 -15.12 0.40
N ALA A 169 -31.32 -14.92 0.41
CA ALA A 169 -31.92 -13.68 0.87
C ALA A 169 -33.25 -13.92 1.58
N GLU A 170 -33.50 -13.14 2.62
CA GLU A 170 -34.79 -13.10 3.30
C GLU A 170 -35.61 -11.89 2.84
N TYR A 171 -36.95 -12.02 2.84
CA TYR A 171 -37.86 -10.97 2.37
C TYR A 171 -38.84 -10.57 3.47
N LYS A 172 -38.78 -9.31 3.92
CA LYS A 172 -39.64 -8.78 4.98
C LYS A 172 -40.06 -7.35 4.67
N ASN A 173 -41.37 -7.08 4.77
CA ASN A 173 -41.94 -5.73 4.56
C ASN A 173 -41.51 -5.06 3.23
N GLY A 174 -41.37 -5.83 2.15
CA GLY A 174 -40.90 -5.33 0.86
C GLY A 174 -39.41 -4.96 0.81
N GLN A 175 -38.60 -5.52 1.73
CA GLN A 175 -37.15 -5.39 1.74
C GLN A 175 -36.47 -6.74 1.48
N THR A 176 -35.28 -6.70 0.89
CA THR A 176 -34.36 -7.83 0.74
C THR A 176 -33.32 -7.75 1.84
N LEU A 177 -33.13 -8.84 2.59
CA LEU A 177 -32.13 -8.97 3.65
C LEU A 177 -31.09 -10.00 3.22
N VAL A 178 -29.81 -9.63 3.26
CA VAL A 178 -28.69 -10.50 2.87
C VAL A 178 -27.65 -10.51 3.98
N THR A 179 -27.27 -11.69 4.46
CA THR A 179 -26.16 -11.86 5.40
C THR A 179 -24.84 -11.89 4.62
N LEU A 180 -23.92 -11.00 4.97
CA LEU A 180 -22.62 -10.85 4.33
C LEU A 180 -21.52 -11.08 5.37
N PRO A 181 -20.79 -12.21 5.30
CA PRO A 181 -19.56 -12.39 6.05
C PRO A 181 -18.44 -11.58 5.40
N LEU A 182 -17.87 -10.61 6.12
CA LEU A 182 -16.85 -9.72 5.59
C LEU A 182 -15.61 -9.66 6.50
N TYR A 183 -14.45 -9.59 5.89
CA TYR A 183 -13.21 -9.17 6.54
C TYR A 183 -12.89 -7.72 6.23
N CYS A 184 -11.93 -7.14 6.96
CA CYS A 184 -11.54 -5.74 6.85
C CYS A 184 -11.12 -5.26 5.45
N HIS A 185 -10.71 -6.18 4.57
CA HIS A 185 -10.27 -5.88 3.20
C HIS A 185 -11.32 -6.20 2.14
N ASP A 186 -12.46 -6.76 2.55
CA ASP A 186 -13.47 -7.18 1.60
C ASP A 186 -14.17 -5.98 0.98
N SER A 187 -14.47 -6.18 -0.30
CA SER A 187 -15.45 -5.41 -1.03
C SER A 187 -16.49 -6.36 -1.61
N VAL A 188 -17.72 -5.89 -1.74
CA VAL A 188 -18.85 -6.66 -2.25
C VAL A 188 -19.39 -5.95 -3.48
N LEU A 189 -19.53 -6.67 -4.58
CA LEU A 189 -20.25 -6.21 -5.76
C LEU A 189 -21.46 -7.10 -5.98
N LEU A 190 -22.66 -6.55 -5.78
CA LEU A 190 -23.91 -7.24 -6.03
C LEU A 190 -24.57 -6.75 -7.31
N ARG A 191 -25.01 -7.69 -8.15
CA ARG A 191 -26.05 -7.44 -9.15
C ARG A 191 -27.40 -7.79 -8.54
N LEU A 192 -28.35 -6.87 -8.66
CA LEU A 192 -29.68 -6.95 -8.06
C LEU A 192 -30.73 -6.93 -9.16
N THR A 193 -31.33 -8.08 -9.45
CA THR A 193 -32.46 -8.19 -10.40
C THR A 193 -33.76 -8.30 -9.62
N LYS A 194 -34.88 -7.78 -10.16
CA LYS A 194 -36.17 -7.82 -9.46
C LYS A 194 -36.63 -9.27 -9.28
N GLY A 195 -36.97 -9.66 -8.06
CA GLY A 195 -37.47 -11.01 -7.77
C GLY A 195 -37.14 -11.49 -6.36
N ARG A 196 -37.24 -12.81 -6.16
CA ARG A 196 -36.89 -13.47 -4.90
C ARG A 196 -35.95 -14.65 -5.16
N SER A 197 -34.84 -14.69 -4.44
CA SER A 197 -33.87 -15.79 -4.43
C SER A 197 -34.52 -17.03 -3.85
N THR A 198 -34.11 -18.19 -4.35
CA THR A 198 -34.52 -19.50 -3.84
C THR A 198 -33.39 -20.23 -3.12
N GLN A 199 -32.21 -19.60 -3.03
CA GLN A 199 -31.06 -20.16 -2.34
C GLN A 199 -31.29 -20.18 -0.83
N LEU A 200 -30.83 -21.26 -0.19
CA LEU A 200 -30.81 -21.38 1.26
C LEU A 200 -29.48 -20.86 1.81
N ALA A 201 -29.52 -20.19 2.95
CA ALA A 201 -28.30 -19.76 3.62
C ALA A 201 -27.46 -20.99 4.00
N VAL A 202 -26.18 -20.95 3.66
CA VAL A 202 -25.22 -21.98 4.03
C VAL A 202 -24.35 -21.42 5.15
N GLU A 203 -24.32 -22.11 6.28
CA GLU A 203 -23.42 -21.75 7.37
C GLU A 203 -21.96 -21.96 6.93
N PRO A 204 -21.09 -20.96 7.11
CA PRO A 204 -19.69 -21.10 6.76
C PRO A 204 -19.03 -22.15 7.65
N SER A 205 -18.21 -23.01 7.03
CA SER A 205 -17.45 -24.02 7.79
C SER A 205 -16.46 -23.36 8.75
N GLU A 206 -16.43 -23.84 9.99
CA GLU A 206 -15.42 -23.44 10.98
C GLU A 206 -14.13 -24.24 10.80
N TYR A 207 -13.01 -23.59 11.09
CA TYR A 207 -11.69 -24.18 11.00
C TYR A 207 -10.92 -23.93 12.29
N GLU A 208 -10.23 -24.95 12.79
CA GLU A 208 -9.39 -24.87 13.98
C GLU A 208 -7.91 -25.06 13.63
N ALA A 209 -7.05 -24.42 14.42
CA ALA A 209 -5.61 -24.55 14.27
C ALA A 209 -5.13 -25.87 14.87
N VAL A 210 -4.51 -26.71 14.04
CA VAL A 210 -4.02 -28.04 14.46
C VAL A 210 -2.50 -28.13 14.54
N GLY A 211 -1.79 -27.09 14.08
CA GLY A 211 -0.33 -27.03 14.12
C GLY A 211 0.25 -25.89 13.29
N PHE A 212 1.56 -25.95 13.09
CA PHE A 212 2.33 -25.01 12.26
C PHE A 212 3.09 -25.79 11.19
N ALA A 213 3.39 -25.13 10.06
CA ALA A 213 4.10 -25.74 8.93
C ALA A 213 5.44 -26.37 9.33
N CYS A 214 6.42 -25.55 9.71
CA CYS A 214 7.72 -26.00 10.24
C CYS A 214 8.41 -24.86 11.01
N VAL A 215 9.55 -25.16 11.63
CA VAL A 215 10.38 -24.14 12.32
C VAL A 215 11.37 -23.49 11.35
N GLU A 216 12.03 -24.30 10.54
CA GLU A 216 13.01 -23.90 9.53
C GLU A 216 12.66 -24.56 8.19
N CYS A 217 12.91 -23.85 7.08
CA CYS A 217 12.63 -24.30 5.73
C CYS A 217 13.80 -23.97 4.80
N ASP A 218 13.95 -24.78 3.76
CA ASP A 218 14.84 -24.47 2.65
C ASP A 218 14.31 -23.26 1.90
N ILE A 219 15.21 -22.44 1.35
CA ILE A 219 14.81 -21.24 0.63
C ILE A 219 15.48 -21.12 -0.73
N GLU A 220 14.82 -20.39 -1.62
CA GLU A 220 15.34 -19.94 -2.89
C GLU A 220 15.19 -18.42 -3.00
N LEU A 221 16.30 -17.74 -3.31
CA LEU A 221 16.32 -16.32 -3.61
C LEU A 221 16.14 -16.14 -5.12
N ALA A 222 15.21 -15.27 -5.53
CA ALA A 222 14.96 -15.01 -6.95
C ALA A 222 16.11 -14.26 -7.65
N GLU A 223 17.01 -13.66 -6.88
CA GLU A 223 18.17 -12.90 -7.36
C GLU A 223 19.31 -12.99 -6.33
N PRO A 224 20.55 -12.58 -6.68
CA PRO A 224 21.65 -12.54 -5.72
C PRO A 224 21.32 -11.68 -4.50
N ASN A 225 21.91 -12.01 -3.35
CA ASN A 225 21.81 -11.16 -2.18
C ASN A 225 22.62 -9.87 -2.38
N VAL A 226 22.29 -8.84 -1.61
CA VAL A 226 22.85 -7.49 -1.76
C VAL A 226 23.40 -6.95 -0.44
N CYS A 227 24.60 -6.38 -0.51
CA CYS A 227 25.15 -5.54 0.54
C CYS A 227 25.17 -4.09 0.04
N LEU A 228 24.48 -3.21 0.77
CA LEU A 228 24.47 -1.76 0.50
C LEU A 228 25.85 -1.15 0.77
N LEU A 229 26.28 -0.25 -0.12
CA LEU A 229 27.52 0.51 -0.03
C LEU A 229 27.20 2.01 -0.13
N ASP A 230 26.90 2.63 1.00
CA ASP A 230 26.50 4.04 1.13
C ASP A 230 27.32 4.83 2.15
N MET A 231 28.21 4.17 2.88
CA MET A 231 29.10 4.78 3.88
C MET A 231 30.58 4.67 3.46
N PRO A 232 31.07 5.38 2.42
CA PRO A 232 32.48 5.39 2.08
C PRO A 232 33.27 6.41 2.90
N ARG A 233 34.59 6.21 2.95
CA ARG A 233 35.54 7.31 3.15
C ARG A 233 35.74 8.01 1.82
N TYR A 234 36.07 9.30 1.84
CA TYR A 234 36.24 10.05 0.61
C TYR A 234 37.45 10.98 0.61
N ARG A 235 37.92 11.33 -0.58
CA ARG A 235 38.86 12.44 -0.80
C ARG A 235 38.52 13.18 -2.08
N ILE A 236 38.91 14.44 -2.12
CA ILE A 236 38.67 15.36 -3.24
C ILE A 236 40.02 15.67 -3.89
N ASN A 237 40.10 15.57 -5.22
CA ASN A 237 41.27 15.92 -6.04
C ASN A 237 42.59 15.32 -5.56
N GLY A 238 42.57 14.04 -5.15
CA GLY A 238 43.76 13.33 -4.66
C GLY A 238 44.29 13.84 -3.31
N GLY A 239 43.50 14.63 -2.57
CA GLY A 239 43.85 15.14 -1.24
C GLY A 239 43.88 14.08 -0.14
N ALA A 240 43.79 14.54 1.11
CA ALA A 240 43.74 13.65 2.27
C ALA A 240 42.41 12.89 2.34
N TRP A 241 42.49 11.60 2.73
CA TRP A 241 41.32 10.80 3.06
C TRP A 241 40.60 11.36 4.28
N ARG A 242 39.29 11.45 4.19
CA ARG A 242 38.39 11.86 5.25
C ARG A 242 37.76 10.64 5.93
N ASP A 243 37.04 10.91 7.00
CA ASP A 243 36.32 9.88 7.73
C ASP A 243 35.11 9.39 6.91
N GLU A 244 34.55 8.28 7.37
CA GLU A 244 33.39 7.65 6.76
C GLU A 244 32.14 8.50 7.01
N GLU A 245 31.32 8.69 5.99
CA GLU A 245 30.07 9.45 6.05
C GLU A 245 29.07 8.92 5.01
N GLU A 246 27.78 9.19 5.21
CA GLU A 246 26.72 8.81 4.27
C GLU A 246 26.86 9.54 2.93
N ILE A 247 26.62 8.81 1.83
CA ILE A 247 26.96 9.20 0.46
C ILE A 247 26.30 10.51 -0.03
N LEU A 248 25.05 10.77 0.36
CA LEU A 248 24.38 12.02 0.00
C LEU A 248 24.89 13.20 0.83
N ARG A 249 25.21 12.99 2.11
CA ARG A 249 25.90 14.00 2.95
C ARG A 249 27.31 14.31 2.44
N ILE A 250 28.01 13.31 1.91
CA ILE A 250 29.29 13.51 1.19
C ILE A 250 29.07 14.41 -0.02
N THR A 251 28.01 14.17 -0.82
CA THR A 251 27.65 15.04 -1.95
C THR A 251 27.51 16.49 -1.49
N ASP A 252 26.74 16.74 -0.42
CA ASP A 252 26.51 18.08 0.10
C ASP A 252 27.80 18.76 0.57
N THR A 253 28.64 18.00 1.29
CA THR A 253 29.91 18.50 1.81
C THR A 253 30.89 18.84 0.68
N VAL A 254 31.05 17.93 -0.28
CA VAL A 254 31.92 18.12 -1.45
C VAL A 254 31.47 19.34 -2.25
N LYS A 255 30.18 19.46 -2.54
CA LYS A 255 29.64 20.59 -3.30
C LYS A 255 29.85 21.92 -2.58
N SER A 256 29.59 21.97 -1.28
CA SER A 256 29.80 23.18 -0.48
C SER A 256 31.26 23.63 -0.49
N GLU A 257 32.23 22.70 -0.42
CA GLU A 257 33.65 23.05 -0.38
C GLU A 257 34.22 23.47 -1.72
N LEU A 258 33.72 22.86 -2.81
CA LEU A 258 34.09 23.21 -4.18
C LEU A 258 33.32 24.43 -4.69
N ASN A 259 32.46 25.03 -3.88
CA ASN A 259 31.53 26.12 -4.26
C ASN A 259 30.67 25.75 -5.49
N LEU A 260 30.29 24.48 -5.59
CA LEU A 260 29.39 23.97 -6.61
C LEU A 260 27.93 24.11 -6.14
N HIS A 261 27.01 24.27 -7.10
CA HIS A 261 25.58 24.36 -6.77
C HIS A 261 25.08 23.04 -6.16
N ASN A 262 24.34 23.14 -5.05
CA ASN A 262 23.78 21.98 -4.40
C ASN A 262 22.28 21.83 -4.73
N ASP A 263 21.94 20.77 -5.47
CA ASP A 263 20.56 20.39 -5.78
C ASP A 263 19.91 19.74 -4.55
N ILE A 264 19.55 20.55 -3.57
CA ILE A 264 18.68 20.13 -2.46
C ILE A 264 17.26 19.98 -3.02
N ALA A 265 16.44 19.11 -2.43
CA ALA A 265 15.06 18.87 -2.88
C ALA A 265 14.28 20.18 -3.09
N GLY A 266 13.70 20.35 -4.28
CA GLY A 266 13.07 21.61 -4.70
C GLY A 266 14.02 22.61 -5.38
N GLY A 267 15.27 22.21 -5.62
CA GLY A 267 16.28 22.97 -6.38
C GLY A 267 15.94 23.14 -7.87
N ALA A 268 16.69 24.04 -8.51
CA ALA A 268 16.54 24.31 -9.93
C ALA A 268 16.92 23.06 -10.74
N GLN A 269 16.05 22.65 -11.64
CA GLN A 269 16.27 21.46 -12.45
C GLN A 269 17.48 21.63 -13.39
N PRO A 270 18.17 20.54 -13.80
CA PRO A 270 19.41 20.64 -14.58
C PRO A 270 19.30 21.50 -15.85
N TRP A 271 18.13 21.56 -16.48
CA TRP A 271 17.86 22.38 -17.68
C TRP A 271 17.75 23.88 -17.42
N VAL A 272 17.73 24.31 -16.15
CA VAL A 272 17.71 25.73 -15.76
C VAL A 272 19.11 26.34 -15.80
N PHE A 273 20.16 25.52 -15.69
CA PHE A 273 21.53 25.98 -15.75
C PHE A 273 21.95 26.20 -17.21
N SER A 274 22.13 27.45 -17.61
CA SER A 274 22.72 27.82 -18.90
C SER A 274 24.25 27.86 -18.77
N GLY A 275 24.96 26.83 -19.25
CA GLY A 275 26.42 26.77 -19.24
C GLY A 275 26.98 25.36 -19.48
N GLU A 276 28.30 25.24 -19.61
CA GLU A 276 29.01 23.96 -19.59
C GLU A 276 28.95 23.38 -18.17
N ASN A 277 28.26 22.25 -18.00
CA ASN A 277 28.23 21.49 -16.74
C ASN A 277 29.50 20.65 -16.61
N ASP A 278 30.65 21.30 -16.67
CA ASP A 278 31.94 20.61 -16.68
C ASP A 278 32.18 19.90 -15.35
N GLU A 279 32.50 18.61 -15.44
CA GLU A 279 32.89 17.79 -14.30
C GLU A 279 34.41 17.97 -14.06
N THR A 280 34.82 19.18 -13.63
CA THR A 280 36.24 19.56 -13.52
C THR A 280 36.96 18.92 -12.33
N GLU A 281 36.20 18.54 -11.30
CA GLU A 281 36.72 18.03 -10.04
C GLU A 281 36.65 16.51 -10.00
N THR A 282 37.39 15.87 -9.09
CA THR A 282 37.38 14.42 -8.93
C THR A 282 37.16 14.05 -7.48
N VAL A 283 36.29 13.07 -7.26
CA VAL A 283 36.07 12.45 -5.94
C VAL A 283 36.42 10.98 -6.01
N GLU A 284 37.12 10.51 -4.98
CA GLU A 284 37.40 9.10 -4.74
C GLU A 284 36.65 8.64 -3.50
N LEU A 285 35.91 7.55 -3.64
CA LEU A 285 35.12 6.90 -2.60
C LEU A 285 35.74 5.53 -2.29
N GLU A 286 36.05 5.27 -1.03
CA GLU A 286 36.61 4.00 -0.56
C GLU A 286 35.63 3.30 0.38
N TYR A 287 35.16 2.13 -0.04
CA TYR A 287 34.28 1.26 0.73
C TYR A 287 35.08 0.10 1.32
N THR A 288 34.90 -0.13 2.62
CA THR A 288 35.43 -1.32 3.30
C THR A 288 34.35 -2.38 3.41
N VAL A 289 34.59 -3.55 2.82
CA VAL A 289 33.70 -4.72 2.92
C VAL A 289 34.38 -5.79 3.78
N ASN A 290 33.79 -6.09 4.94
CA ASN A 290 34.27 -7.16 5.80
C ASN A 290 33.53 -8.47 5.49
N SER A 291 34.27 -9.56 5.31
CA SER A 291 33.71 -10.87 5.02
C SER A 291 34.21 -11.93 5.98
N ALA A 292 33.31 -12.79 6.46
CA ALA A 292 33.67 -14.00 7.20
C ALA A 292 34.02 -15.18 6.29
N VAL A 293 33.79 -15.07 4.98
CA VAL A 293 33.99 -16.15 4.02
C VAL A 293 34.59 -15.61 2.72
N SER A 294 35.19 -16.49 1.92
CA SER A 294 35.51 -16.14 0.53
C SER A 294 34.30 -16.41 -0.35
N VAL A 295 33.99 -15.51 -1.28
CA VAL A 295 32.84 -15.63 -2.19
C VAL A 295 33.31 -15.40 -3.62
N GLU A 296 32.96 -16.33 -4.50
CA GLU A 296 33.29 -16.24 -5.92
C GLU A 296 32.23 -15.45 -6.68
N ASN A 297 32.61 -14.89 -7.83
CA ASN A 297 31.70 -14.24 -8.79
C ASN A 297 30.84 -13.10 -8.20
N VAL A 298 31.38 -12.32 -7.26
CA VAL A 298 30.72 -11.11 -6.77
C VAL A 298 30.70 -10.03 -7.86
N CYS A 299 29.63 -9.24 -7.86
CA CYS A 299 29.41 -8.15 -8.79
C CYS A 299 29.24 -6.83 -8.04
N LEU A 300 29.63 -5.72 -8.65
CA LEU A 300 29.32 -4.36 -8.18
C LEU A 300 28.24 -3.79 -9.10
N ALA A 301 27.18 -3.25 -8.52
CA ALA A 301 26.15 -2.53 -9.25
C ALA A 301 26.17 -1.05 -8.86
N LEU A 302 26.21 -0.17 -9.85
CA LEU A 302 26.32 1.27 -9.69
C LEU A 302 25.90 2.02 -10.97
N GLU A 303 25.58 3.29 -10.81
CA GLU A 303 25.32 4.20 -11.92
C GLU A 303 26.62 4.76 -12.53
N ASP A 304 26.54 5.25 -13.77
CA ASP A 304 27.61 5.93 -14.52
C ASP A 304 28.95 5.15 -14.55
N VAL A 305 28.88 3.83 -14.78
CA VAL A 305 30.06 2.94 -14.83
C VAL A 305 31.12 3.44 -15.80
N GLU A 306 30.69 3.96 -16.96
CA GLU A 306 31.58 4.47 -17.99
C GLU A 306 32.46 5.63 -17.49
N LYS A 307 31.94 6.46 -16.58
CA LYS A 307 32.67 7.60 -15.98
C LYS A 307 33.56 7.21 -14.80
N CYS A 308 33.39 6.01 -14.24
CA CYS A 308 34.11 5.58 -13.04
C CYS A 308 35.46 4.89 -13.38
N GLU A 309 36.50 5.14 -12.58
CA GLU A 309 37.67 4.27 -12.46
C GLU A 309 37.53 3.45 -11.16
N ILE A 310 37.59 2.12 -11.27
CA ILE A 310 37.26 1.22 -10.16
C ILE A 310 38.46 0.32 -9.86
N THR A 311 38.80 0.22 -8.58
CA THR A 311 39.77 -0.77 -8.10
C THR A 311 39.17 -1.64 -7.01
N PHE A 312 39.58 -2.89 -6.98
CA PHE A 312 39.17 -3.87 -5.99
C PHE A 312 40.41 -4.53 -5.39
N ASN A 313 40.59 -4.39 -4.09
CA ASN A 313 41.79 -4.81 -3.36
C ASN A 313 43.08 -4.29 -4.01
N GLY A 314 43.06 -3.03 -4.45
CA GLY A 314 44.19 -2.34 -5.08
C GLY A 314 44.46 -2.73 -6.54
N LYS A 315 43.64 -3.61 -7.15
CA LYS A 315 43.77 -3.99 -8.56
C LYS A 315 42.68 -3.30 -9.40
N PRO A 316 43.02 -2.73 -10.57
CA PRO A 316 42.01 -2.20 -11.48
C PRO A 316 40.97 -3.27 -11.86
N VAL A 317 39.70 -2.88 -11.89
CA VAL A 317 38.58 -3.72 -12.32
C VAL A 317 38.31 -3.46 -13.80
N GLU A 318 38.21 -4.52 -14.59
CA GLU A 318 37.73 -4.42 -15.96
C GLU A 318 36.22 -4.18 -15.96
N LYS A 319 35.78 -3.07 -16.56
CA LYS A 319 34.38 -2.62 -16.56
C LYS A 319 33.51 -3.39 -17.56
N THR A 320 33.54 -4.72 -17.49
CA THR A 320 32.68 -5.58 -18.29
C THR A 320 31.28 -5.58 -17.70
N VAL A 321 30.35 -4.90 -18.37
CA VAL A 321 28.94 -4.83 -17.96
C VAL A 321 28.25 -6.17 -18.23
N LEU A 322 27.76 -6.81 -17.16
CA LEU A 322 27.08 -8.11 -17.18
C LEU A 322 25.55 -8.00 -17.29
N GLY A 323 25.02 -6.78 -17.29
CA GLY A 323 23.59 -6.47 -17.34
C GLY A 323 23.21 -5.40 -16.31
N ILE A 324 21.93 -5.33 -15.97
CA ILE A 324 21.36 -4.36 -15.03
C ILE A 324 20.97 -5.05 -13.71
N TYR A 325 20.88 -4.29 -12.62
CA TYR A 325 20.39 -4.81 -11.33
C TYR A 325 18.87 -4.69 -11.19
N VAL A 326 18.34 -3.48 -10.97
CA VAL A 326 16.90 -3.22 -10.81
C VAL A 326 16.41 -2.10 -11.72
N ASP A 327 17.25 -1.09 -11.96
CA ASP A 327 17.01 0.01 -12.89
C ASP A 327 18.05 -0.03 -14.02
N ASP A 328 17.68 0.48 -15.20
CA ASP A 328 18.56 0.56 -16.37
C ASP A 328 19.78 1.48 -16.11
N SER A 329 19.69 2.43 -15.17
CA SER A 329 20.82 3.24 -14.72
C SER A 329 21.83 2.44 -13.90
N ILE A 330 21.42 1.36 -13.25
CA ILE A 330 22.26 0.60 -12.31
C ILE A 330 22.86 -0.62 -13.01
N GLN A 331 24.02 -0.43 -13.59
CA GLN A 331 24.75 -1.46 -14.33
C GLN A 331 25.54 -2.36 -13.39
N LYS A 332 25.58 -3.66 -13.68
CA LYS A 332 26.37 -4.67 -12.95
C LYS A 332 27.69 -4.92 -13.66
N ILE A 333 28.80 -4.84 -12.92
CA ILE A 333 30.12 -5.25 -13.39
C ILE A 333 30.69 -6.37 -12.53
N ALA A 334 31.52 -7.23 -13.12
CA ALA A 334 32.22 -8.29 -12.40
C ALA A 334 33.30 -7.71 -11.48
N LEU A 335 33.31 -8.08 -10.20
CA LEU A 335 34.45 -7.86 -9.30
C LEU A 335 35.33 -9.11 -9.15
N GLY A 336 34.73 -10.29 -9.31
CA GLY A 336 35.43 -11.57 -9.19
C GLY A 336 35.34 -12.15 -7.78
N LYS A 337 36.48 -12.47 -7.17
CA LYS A 337 36.53 -13.13 -5.85
C LYS A 337 36.61 -12.13 -4.71
N LEU A 338 35.62 -12.16 -3.82
CA LEU A 338 35.68 -11.56 -2.50
C LEU A 338 36.50 -12.45 -1.57
N ASN A 339 37.52 -11.89 -0.91
CA ASN A 339 38.33 -12.64 0.03
C ASN A 339 37.70 -12.67 1.42
N GLU A 340 38.01 -13.69 2.20
CA GLU A 340 37.76 -13.65 3.66
C GLU A 340 38.58 -12.50 4.29
N GLY A 341 37.98 -11.81 5.26
CA GLY A 341 38.55 -10.65 5.92
C GLY A 341 38.16 -9.33 5.25
N LYS A 342 39.10 -8.38 5.24
CA LYS A 342 38.87 -7.01 4.76
C LYS A 342 39.09 -6.93 3.25
N ASN A 343 38.10 -6.42 2.54
CA ASN A 343 38.19 -6.07 1.12
C ASN A 343 37.94 -4.57 0.94
N ILE A 344 38.61 -3.98 -0.05
CA ILE A 344 38.50 -2.55 -0.36
C ILE A 344 38.01 -2.36 -1.79
N ILE A 345 36.95 -1.58 -1.96
CA ILE A 345 36.49 -1.11 -3.27
C ILE A 345 36.74 0.39 -3.31
N THR A 346 37.49 0.87 -4.30
CA THR A 346 37.69 2.30 -4.51
C THR A 346 37.09 2.70 -5.84
N ILE A 347 36.23 3.72 -5.83
CA ILE A 347 35.56 4.28 -6.99
C ILE A 347 35.99 5.73 -7.13
N LYS A 348 36.69 6.05 -8.21
CA LYS A 348 37.02 7.41 -8.60
C LYS A 348 36.05 7.85 -9.68
N LYS A 349 35.43 9.02 -9.49
CA LYS A 349 34.47 9.57 -10.45
C LYS A 349 34.62 11.10 -10.58
N PRO A 350 34.30 11.64 -11.76
CA PRO A 350 34.28 13.09 -11.97
C PRO A 350 33.13 13.72 -11.17
N CYS A 351 33.28 15.00 -10.82
CA CYS A 351 32.34 15.76 -10.01
C CYS A 351 32.15 17.15 -10.59
N GLY A 352 30.90 17.55 -10.80
CA GLY A 352 30.49 18.86 -11.27
C GLY A 352 29.20 19.35 -10.59
N PRO A 353 28.61 20.48 -11.05
CA PRO A 353 27.44 21.09 -10.42
C PRO A 353 26.22 20.17 -10.31
N VAL A 354 25.97 19.34 -11.32
CA VAL A 354 24.80 18.45 -11.40
C VAL A 354 25.08 17.03 -10.89
N THR A 355 26.30 16.74 -10.44
CA THR A 355 26.67 15.41 -9.95
C THR A 355 26.01 15.15 -8.60
N THR A 356 25.39 13.99 -8.42
CA THR A 356 24.99 13.46 -7.11
C THR A 356 25.64 12.11 -6.93
N PHE A 357 26.18 11.84 -5.75
CA PHE A 357 26.73 10.52 -5.45
C PHE A 357 25.61 9.62 -4.95
N GLU A 358 25.43 8.50 -5.64
CA GLU A 358 24.43 7.49 -5.27
C GLU A 358 25.10 6.27 -4.62
N ALA A 359 24.30 5.54 -3.84
CA ALA A 359 24.73 4.30 -3.22
C ALA A 359 25.11 3.25 -4.28
N CYS A 360 26.08 2.39 -3.93
CA CYS A 360 26.47 1.25 -4.75
C CYS A 360 25.99 -0.06 -4.08
N TYR A 361 25.98 -1.15 -4.84
CA TYR A 361 25.46 -2.44 -4.37
C TYR A 361 26.45 -3.55 -4.68
N LEU A 362 26.96 -4.21 -3.65
CA LEU A 362 27.69 -5.46 -3.83
C LEU A 362 26.68 -6.59 -3.93
N LEU A 363 26.72 -7.37 -5.00
CA LEU A 363 25.79 -8.45 -5.30
C LEU A 363 26.53 -9.80 -5.33
N GLY A 364 25.89 -10.85 -4.81
CA GLY A 364 26.45 -12.19 -4.90
C GLY A 364 25.69 -13.25 -4.11
N ASP A 365 26.20 -14.46 -4.18
CA ASP A 365 25.71 -15.59 -3.41
C ASP A 365 26.37 -15.61 -2.03
N PHE A 366 25.82 -14.82 -1.11
CA PHE A 366 26.31 -14.67 0.26
C PHE A 366 25.19 -14.24 1.21
N GLY A 367 25.44 -14.28 2.52
CA GLY A 367 24.62 -13.61 3.52
C GLY A 367 25.16 -12.22 3.84
N VAL A 368 24.30 -11.33 4.35
CA VAL A 368 24.65 -9.99 4.84
C VAL A 368 24.03 -9.78 6.22
N GLU A 369 24.89 -9.49 7.19
CA GLU A 369 24.50 -9.00 8.50
C GLU A 369 24.75 -7.49 8.57
N ALA A 370 23.83 -6.76 9.20
CA ALA A 370 23.97 -5.32 9.46
C ALA A 370 23.91 -5.07 10.98
N TYR A 371 24.86 -4.29 11.50
CA TYR A 371 24.97 -3.92 12.91
C TYR A 371 25.32 -2.43 13.03
N GLY A 372 24.35 -1.62 13.44
CA GLY A 372 24.50 -0.16 13.40
C GLY A 372 24.69 0.31 11.95
N CYS A 373 25.79 1.02 11.67
CA CYS A 373 26.17 1.48 10.33
C CYS A 373 27.14 0.53 9.59
N LYS A 374 27.41 -0.67 10.14
CA LYS A 374 28.38 -1.61 9.57
C LYS A 374 27.70 -2.84 9.00
N THR A 375 28.31 -3.40 7.96
CA THR A 375 27.89 -4.63 7.31
C THR A 375 28.96 -5.71 7.38
N LYS A 376 28.54 -6.96 7.32
CA LYS A 376 29.43 -8.13 7.26
C LYS A 376 28.87 -9.18 6.31
N ILE A 377 29.70 -9.60 5.36
CA ILE A 377 29.38 -10.71 4.46
C ILE A 377 29.57 -12.04 5.19
N THR A 378 28.60 -12.94 5.07
CA THR A 378 28.57 -14.27 5.69
C THR A 378 28.31 -15.35 4.66
N ALA A 379 28.27 -16.61 5.12
CA ALA A 379 27.96 -17.74 4.25
C ALA A 379 26.60 -17.56 3.55
N PRO A 380 26.43 -18.09 2.33
CA PRO A 380 25.16 -18.01 1.61
C PRO A 380 23.97 -18.53 2.42
N VAL A 381 22.85 -17.81 2.35
CA VAL A 381 21.62 -18.21 3.03
C VAL A 381 20.91 -19.28 2.18
N ARG A 382 20.66 -20.44 2.80
CA ARG A 382 19.96 -21.57 2.17
C ARG A 382 18.73 -22.02 2.93
N LYS A 383 18.65 -21.63 4.19
CA LYS A 383 17.54 -21.93 5.09
C LYS A 383 17.16 -20.70 5.87
N LEU A 384 15.89 -20.60 6.19
CA LEU A 384 15.35 -19.57 7.07
C LEU A 384 14.38 -20.20 8.07
N SER A 385 14.35 -19.64 9.27
CA SER A 385 13.21 -19.76 10.15
C SER A 385 12.18 -18.70 9.79
N PHE A 386 10.89 -18.99 10.00
CA PHE A 386 9.86 -17.97 9.91
C PHE A 386 10.15 -16.87 10.95
N GLY A 387 10.15 -15.62 10.49
CA GLY A 387 10.63 -14.47 11.23
C GLY A 387 11.16 -13.37 10.30
N ASP A 388 11.68 -12.32 10.90
CA ASP A 388 12.29 -11.21 10.17
C ASP A 388 13.57 -11.68 9.44
N GLN A 389 13.54 -11.62 8.12
CA GLN A 389 14.66 -12.04 7.26
C GLN A 389 15.89 -11.13 7.42
N THR A 390 15.71 -9.86 7.83
CA THR A 390 16.84 -8.92 7.99
C THR A 390 17.84 -9.40 9.04
N ARG A 391 17.38 -10.26 9.98
CA ARG A 391 18.16 -10.82 11.07
C ARG A 391 18.74 -12.20 10.75
N GLN A 392 18.55 -12.69 9.52
CA GLN A 392 18.89 -14.04 9.09
C GLN A 392 19.77 -14.03 7.82
N GLY A 393 20.62 -13.00 7.68
CA GLY A 393 21.55 -12.87 6.55
C GLY A 393 20.97 -12.20 5.30
N LEU A 394 19.77 -11.63 5.36
CA LEU A 394 19.10 -10.95 4.24
C LEU A 394 18.79 -9.48 4.58
N ALA A 395 19.73 -8.77 5.23
CA ALA A 395 19.54 -7.41 5.75
C ALA A 395 18.95 -6.42 4.71
N PHE A 396 19.54 -6.36 3.52
CA PHE A 396 19.16 -5.41 2.46
C PHE A 396 18.43 -6.06 1.29
N TYR A 397 18.10 -7.36 1.39
CA TYR A 397 17.49 -8.11 0.30
C TYR A 397 16.07 -7.59 0.01
N GLY A 398 15.82 -7.21 -1.24
CA GLY A 398 14.54 -6.67 -1.69
C GLY A 398 13.82 -7.52 -2.74
N GLY A 399 14.41 -8.65 -3.13
CA GLY A 399 13.83 -9.59 -4.10
C GLY A 399 12.82 -10.56 -3.47
N ASN A 400 12.32 -11.49 -4.27
CA ASN A 400 11.40 -12.53 -3.78
C ASN A 400 12.18 -13.62 -3.03
N VAL A 401 11.55 -14.18 -2.00
CA VAL A 401 12.04 -15.37 -1.28
C VAL A 401 11.00 -16.47 -1.37
N THR A 402 11.38 -17.64 -1.85
CA THR A 402 10.53 -18.83 -1.86
C THR A 402 10.94 -19.75 -0.73
N TYR A 403 10.03 -20.01 0.21
CA TYR A 403 10.18 -20.95 1.31
C TYR A 403 9.66 -22.32 0.89
N LYS A 404 10.42 -23.40 1.12
CA LYS A 404 10.09 -24.77 0.71
C LYS A 404 10.07 -25.72 1.90
N PHE A 405 8.99 -26.48 2.03
CA PHE A 405 8.84 -27.51 3.05
C PHE A 405 7.84 -28.58 2.60
N LYS A 406 7.83 -29.72 3.28
CA LYS A 406 6.86 -30.80 3.03
C LYS A 406 5.68 -30.73 3.97
N LEU A 407 4.50 -31.04 3.47
CA LEU A 407 3.26 -31.10 4.26
C LEU A 407 2.38 -32.27 3.79
N ASP A 408 1.81 -33.02 4.74
CA ASP A 408 0.75 -34.00 4.46
C ASP A 408 -0.59 -33.27 4.39
N THR A 409 -1.15 -33.13 3.19
CA THR A 409 -2.34 -32.32 2.92
C THR A 409 -3.63 -33.16 2.94
N ALA A 410 -4.76 -32.48 3.13
CA ALA A 410 -6.09 -33.05 3.08
C ALA A 410 -7.05 -32.02 2.48
N LYS A 411 -8.17 -32.47 1.89
CA LYS A 411 -9.12 -31.59 1.19
C LYS A 411 -9.79 -30.55 2.10
N ASP A 412 -9.93 -30.86 3.38
CA ASP A 412 -10.52 -30.01 4.41
C ASP A 412 -9.47 -29.19 5.18
N MET A 413 -8.26 -29.06 4.62
CA MET A 413 -7.16 -28.33 5.22
C MET A 413 -6.94 -26.98 4.54
N LYS A 414 -6.46 -26.01 5.32
CA LYS A 414 -5.95 -24.73 4.82
C LYS A 414 -4.62 -24.38 5.44
N LEU A 415 -3.86 -23.52 4.77
CA LEU A 415 -2.66 -22.90 5.29
C LEU A 415 -2.92 -21.41 5.53
N ALA A 416 -2.83 -20.96 6.78
CA ALA A 416 -3.01 -19.55 7.15
C ALA A 416 -1.65 -18.86 7.31
N ILE A 417 -1.40 -17.84 6.50
CA ILE A 417 -0.15 -17.06 6.46
C ILE A 417 -0.46 -15.65 6.92
N LYS A 418 -0.74 -15.50 8.22
CA LYS A 418 -1.25 -14.24 8.77
C LYS A 418 -0.15 -13.17 8.81
N HIS A 419 0.97 -13.43 9.49
CA HIS A 419 1.98 -12.39 9.72
C HIS A 419 3.08 -12.41 8.65
N PHE A 420 3.04 -11.48 7.70
CA PHE A 420 4.13 -11.26 6.73
C PHE A 420 4.32 -9.78 6.43
N ALA A 421 5.58 -9.33 6.35
CA ALA A 421 5.97 -7.97 6.00
C ALA A 421 6.42 -7.91 4.53
N GLN A 422 5.49 -8.26 3.64
CA GLN A 422 5.65 -8.20 2.20
C GLN A 422 4.33 -7.80 1.54
N PRO A 423 4.31 -7.30 0.29
CA PRO A 423 3.07 -6.92 -0.39
C PRO A 423 2.09 -8.10 -0.56
N LEU A 424 2.60 -9.29 -0.86
CA LEU A 424 1.81 -10.51 -0.96
C LEU A 424 2.68 -11.77 -0.86
N CYS A 425 2.03 -12.89 -0.60
CA CYS A 425 2.60 -14.23 -0.77
C CYS A 425 1.81 -15.02 -1.82
N THR A 426 2.44 -16.03 -2.42
CA THR A 426 1.72 -17.06 -3.20
C THR A 426 2.04 -18.43 -2.65
N VAL A 427 1.06 -19.34 -2.72
CA VAL A 427 1.25 -20.74 -2.32
C VAL A 427 1.18 -21.62 -3.56
N ALA A 428 2.18 -22.47 -3.75
CA ALA A 428 2.21 -23.52 -4.75
C ALA A 428 2.38 -24.89 -4.08
N VAL A 429 1.81 -25.91 -4.73
CA VAL A 429 1.91 -27.32 -4.34
C VAL A 429 2.48 -28.08 -5.53
N ASP A 430 3.60 -28.76 -5.33
CA ASP A 430 4.35 -29.48 -6.37
C ASP A 430 4.57 -28.61 -7.64
N GLY A 431 4.97 -27.35 -7.43
CA GLY A 431 5.23 -26.36 -8.49
C GLY A 431 3.98 -25.73 -9.12
N LYS A 432 2.76 -26.11 -8.73
CA LYS A 432 1.51 -25.51 -9.21
C LYS A 432 0.96 -24.52 -8.20
N ARG A 433 0.87 -23.23 -8.58
CA ARG A 433 0.24 -22.19 -7.77
C ARG A 433 -1.24 -22.51 -7.52
N ILE A 434 -1.64 -22.49 -6.25
CA ILE A 434 -3.02 -22.71 -5.81
C ILE A 434 -3.66 -21.47 -5.20
N ALA A 435 -2.86 -20.52 -4.69
CA ALA A 435 -3.39 -19.35 -3.99
C ALA A 435 -2.52 -18.10 -4.14
N THR A 436 -3.17 -16.95 -3.96
CA THR A 436 -2.55 -15.64 -3.70
C THR A 436 -3.01 -15.17 -2.35
N VAL A 437 -2.07 -14.84 -1.48
CA VAL A 437 -2.32 -14.43 -0.10
C VAL A 437 -1.86 -12.99 0.07
N ALA A 438 -2.79 -12.06 -0.05
CA ALA A 438 -2.53 -10.61 0.03
C ALA A 438 -3.48 -9.88 0.98
N ILE A 439 -4.67 -10.44 1.22
CA ILE A 439 -5.73 -9.86 2.03
C ILE A 439 -6.33 -10.93 2.95
N ALA A 440 -7.01 -10.48 4.01
CA ALA A 440 -7.75 -11.34 4.91
C ALA A 440 -8.72 -12.27 4.13
N PRO A 441 -8.87 -13.54 4.55
CA PRO A 441 -8.39 -14.15 5.79
C PRO A 441 -6.91 -14.59 5.79
N TYR A 442 -6.14 -14.27 4.74
CA TYR A 442 -4.75 -14.70 4.54
C TYR A 442 -4.56 -16.23 4.51
N GLU A 443 -5.45 -16.92 3.80
CA GLU A 443 -5.51 -18.38 3.75
C GLU A 443 -5.31 -18.92 2.33
N ALA A 444 -4.72 -20.12 2.23
CA ALA A 444 -4.70 -20.93 1.03
C ALA A 444 -5.45 -22.25 1.27
N SER A 445 -6.44 -22.56 0.42
CA SER A 445 -7.23 -23.79 0.52
C SER A 445 -6.59 -24.95 -0.25
N PHE A 446 -6.53 -26.13 0.39
CA PHE A 446 -6.08 -27.38 -0.25
C PHE A 446 -7.23 -28.21 -0.84
N GLU A 447 -8.45 -27.65 -0.95
CA GLU A 447 -9.63 -28.36 -1.47
C GLU A 447 -9.43 -28.98 -2.87
N SER A 448 -8.65 -28.31 -3.72
CA SER A 448 -8.31 -28.77 -5.07
C SER A 448 -7.04 -29.62 -5.17
N VAL A 449 -6.46 -30.00 -4.03
CA VAL A 449 -5.23 -30.78 -3.92
C VAL A 449 -5.58 -32.20 -3.47
N GLU A 450 -4.91 -33.20 -4.05
CA GLU A 450 -5.08 -34.59 -3.61
C GLU A 450 -4.48 -34.80 -2.22
N PRO A 451 -5.05 -35.66 -1.36
CA PRO A 451 -4.46 -35.92 -0.04
C PRO A 451 -3.12 -36.68 -0.14
N GLY A 452 -2.17 -36.32 0.72
CA GLY A 452 -0.87 -36.99 0.84
C GLY A 452 0.30 -36.03 1.11
N GLU A 453 1.52 -36.55 1.10
CA GLU A 453 2.73 -35.73 1.26
C GLU A 453 3.03 -34.94 -0.03
N HIS A 454 3.10 -33.62 0.08
CA HIS A 454 3.43 -32.70 -1.01
C HIS A 454 4.55 -31.74 -0.66
N GLU A 455 5.22 -31.20 -1.68
CA GLU A 455 6.09 -30.04 -1.54
C GLU A 455 5.28 -28.76 -1.59
N ILE A 456 5.39 -27.94 -0.55
CA ILE A 456 4.74 -26.64 -0.44
C ILE A 456 5.79 -25.56 -0.66
N GLU A 457 5.49 -24.65 -1.58
CA GLU A 457 6.29 -23.45 -1.83
C GLU A 457 5.48 -22.21 -1.46
N ILE A 458 6.02 -21.39 -0.57
CA ILE A 458 5.48 -20.06 -0.28
C ILE A 458 6.44 -19.02 -0.82
N THR A 459 6.07 -18.34 -1.91
CA THR A 459 6.85 -17.21 -2.43
C THR A 459 6.36 -15.92 -1.81
N ALA A 460 7.18 -15.34 -0.93
CA ALA A 460 6.99 -14.00 -0.40
C ALA A 460 7.60 -12.98 -1.39
N PHE A 461 6.76 -12.10 -1.93
CA PHE A 461 7.19 -11.15 -2.95
C PHE A 461 7.91 -9.99 -2.29
N GLY A 462 9.11 -9.68 -2.76
CA GLY A 462 9.97 -8.67 -2.16
C GLY A 462 9.39 -7.25 -2.27
N ASN A 463 9.83 -6.40 -1.36
CA ASN A 463 9.73 -4.96 -1.51
C ASN A 463 11.14 -4.38 -1.46
N ARG A 464 11.39 -3.35 -2.27
CA ARG A 464 12.73 -2.80 -2.42
C ARG A 464 13.10 -1.79 -1.32
N PHE A 465 12.33 -1.72 -0.22
CA PHE A 465 12.54 -0.70 0.81
C PHE A 465 13.91 -0.85 1.47
N ASN A 466 14.28 -2.05 1.92
CA ASN A 466 15.58 -2.26 2.56
C ASN A 466 16.76 -2.19 1.58
N THR A 467 16.50 -2.13 0.27
CA THR A 467 17.54 -1.95 -0.76
C THR A 467 17.75 -0.49 -1.13
N PHE A 468 16.68 0.28 -1.33
CA PHE A 468 16.73 1.66 -1.86
C PHE A 468 16.08 2.72 -0.96
N GLY A 469 15.40 2.32 0.10
CA GLY A 469 14.65 3.21 0.98
C GLY A 469 15.55 4.14 1.78
N ALA A 470 14.93 5.11 2.46
CA ALA A 470 15.63 6.05 3.33
C ALA A 470 16.04 5.38 4.65
N LEU A 471 17.07 4.53 4.62
CA LEU A 471 17.49 3.69 5.76
C LEU A 471 18.07 4.49 6.93
N HIS A 472 18.44 5.75 6.70
CA HIS A 472 18.98 6.67 7.71
C HIS A 472 17.93 7.66 8.26
N ASN A 473 16.66 7.50 7.86
CA ASN A 473 15.57 8.35 8.33
C ASN A 473 14.97 7.82 9.63
N ALA A 474 15.25 8.51 10.75
CA ALA A 474 14.75 8.17 12.08
C ALA A 474 13.33 8.70 12.38
N ASP A 475 12.69 9.41 11.44
CA ASP A 475 11.30 9.84 11.58
C ASP A 475 10.32 8.72 11.21
N HIS A 476 9.94 7.93 12.20
CA HIS A 476 8.99 6.82 12.08
C HIS A 476 7.57 7.28 11.70
N ASN A 477 7.26 8.58 11.80
CA ASN A 477 5.96 9.13 11.42
C ASN A 477 5.95 9.69 10.00
N CYS A 478 7.05 9.55 9.25
CA CYS A 478 7.15 9.99 7.87
C CYS A 478 6.22 9.16 6.96
N LYS A 479 5.02 9.69 6.69
CA LYS A 479 4.01 9.04 5.83
C LYS A 479 4.22 9.28 4.34
N TRP A 480 4.98 10.31 3.98
CA TRP A 480 5.22 10.69 2.60
C TRP A 480 6.71 10.70 2.32
N HIS A 481 7.13 9.86 1.37
CA HIS A 481 8.52 9.70 1.00
C HIS A 481 8.83 10.53 -0.26
N GLY A 482 9.41 11.71 -0.06
CA GLY A 482 10.04 12.53 -1.11
C GLY A 482 11.56 12.57 -0.98
N PRO A 483 12.29 13.29 -1.84
CA PRO A 483 13.75 13.37 -1.80
C PRO A 483 14.32 13.79 -0.42
N ASP A 484 13.61 14.65 0.30
CA ASP A 484 13.94 15.05 1.69
C ASP A 484 13.95 13.92 2.71
N SER A 485 13.47 12.72 2.34
CA SER A 485 13.48 11.55 3.23
C SER A 485 14.88 10.99 3.43
N TRP A 486 15.75 11.10 2.41
CA TRP A 486 17.15 10.65 2.47
C TRP A 486 18.08 11.71 3.07
N ARG A 487 17.63 12.97 3.15
CA ARG A 487 18.42 14.13 3.58
C ARG A 487 17.99 14.65 4.95
N LYS A 488 17.58 13.75 5.86
CA LYS A 488 17.22 14.16 7.23
C LYS A 488 18.46 14.57 8.02
N GLU A 489 18.23 15.40 9.03
CA GLU A 489 19.26 15.90 9.93
C GLU A 489 18.81 15.83 11.39
N GLY A 490 19.76 16.01 12.31
CA GLY A 490 19.51 16.06 13.75
C GLY A 490 18.80 14.81 14.26
N ALA A 491 17.76 14.99 15.07
CA ALA A 491 17.02 13.87 15.67
C ALA A 491 16.24 13.00 14.67
N ARG A 492 16.14 13.41 13.40
CA ARG A 492 15.47 12.65 12.33
C ARG A 492 16.46 11.86 11.47
N TRP A 493 17.75 11.91 11.80
CA TRP A 493 18.80 11.17 11.11
C TRP A 493 19.51 10.22 12.07
N SER A 494 19.92 9.07 11.55
CA SER A 494 20.69 8.06 12.26
C SER A 494 21.72 7.48 11.30
N CYS A 495 22.97 7.32 11.75
CA CYS A 495 23.99 6.67 10.95
C CYS A 495 23.74 5.16 10.86
N GLU A 496 23.01 4.59 11.82
CA GLU A 496 22.62 3.19 11.82
C GLU A 496 21.59 2.89 10.73
N TYR A 497 21.63 1.67 10.19
CA TYR A 497 20.63 1.18 9.25
C TYR A 497 19.31 0.88 9.98
N LEU A 498 18.28 1.68 9.71
CA LEU A 498 16.92 1.50 10.21
C LEU A 498 16.12 0.62 9.24
N LEU A 499 16.44 -0.67 9.23
CA LEU A 499 15.78 -1.68 8.40
C LEU A 499 14.33 -1.91 8.84
N ARG A 500 13.46 -2.17 7.87
CA ARG A 500 12.09 -2.64 8.14
C ARG A 500 12.06 -4.17 8.19
N PRO A 501 11.26 -4.78 9.09
CA PRO A 501 11.04 -6.21 9.06
C PRO A 501 10.57 -6.67 7.67
N THR A 502 11.05 -7.83 7.23
CA THR A 502 10.73 -8.38 5.91
C THR A 502 10.56 -9.89 5.95
N GLY A 503 9.71 -10.43 5.08
CA GLY A 503 9.41 -11.86 4.97
C GLY A 503 8.17 -12.33 5.74
N ILE A 504 8.05 -13.65 5.92
CA ILE A 504 6.96 -14.26 6.69
C ILE A 504 7.38 -14.28 8.17
N LEU A 505 6.75 -13.43 8.97
CA LEU A 505 7.17 -13.09 10.34
C LEU A 505 6.77 -14.14 11.39
N SER A 506 5.85 -15.04 11.07
CA SER A 506 5.46 -16.16 11.93
C SER A 506 5.22 -17.41 11.11
N ALA A 507 5.46 -18.58 11.71
CA ALA A 507 5.17 -19.84 11.04
C ALA A 507 3.71 -19.91 10.57
N PRO A 508 3.45 -20.28 9.30
CA PRO A 508 2.11 -20.52 8.81
C PRO A 508 1.38 -21.57 9.66
N MET A 509 0.11 -21.30 9.95
CA MET A 509 -0.74 -22.20 10.73
C MET A 509 -1.45 -23.18 9.80
N ILE A 510 -1.52 -24.44 10.22
CA ILE A 510 -2.32 -25.46 9.55
C ILE A 510 -3.70 -25.44 10.18
N LEU A 511 -4.72 -25.21 9.37
CA LEU A 511 -6.11 -25.21 9.78
C LEU A 511 -6.80 -26.46 9.24
N LYS A 512 -7.64 -27.09 10.06
CA LYS A 512 -8.55 -28.17 9.64
C LYS A 512 -9.98 -27.79 9.94
N LYS A 513 -10.92 -28.25 9.10
CA LYS A 513 -12.35 -28.08 9.36
C LYS A 513 -12.70 -28.70 10.72
N ALA A 514 -13.39 -27.93 11.57
CA ALA A 514 -13.82 -28.42 12.87
C ALA A 514 -14.79 -29.60 12.69
N ALA A 515 -14.68 -30.62 13.55
CA ALA A 515 -15.63 -31.72 13.56
C ALA A 515 -17.00 -31.22 14.06
N GLU A 516 -18.07 -31.57 13.34
CA GLU A 516 -19.47 -31.27 13.73
C GLU A 516 -19.91 -31.96 15.02
#